data_AF-A0A839Y103-F1
#
_entry.id   AF-A0A839Y103-F1
#
_cell.length_a   1.000
_cell.length_b   1.000
_cell.length_c   1.000
_cell.angle_alpha   90.00
_cell.angle_beta   90.00
_cell.angle_gamma   90.00
#
_symmetry.space_group_name_H-M   'P 1'
#
loop_
_entity.id
_entity.type
_entity.pdbx_description
1 polymer ?
#
loop_
_entity_poly.entity_id
_entity_poly.type
_entity_poly.pdbx_seq_one_letter_code
_entity_poly.pdbx_strand_id
1 'polypeptide(L)'
;MTNTDEISDGFHTFGELYEYRMLYHAHAVRAWVQLGWPVSKSWRHHDGELCFGGGWFIVAAQLPAGQVSNHYPADDWELFDCPEVEVSPLWDGHTPSEAAERLRSQLGS
;
A
#
# COMPACT_ATOMS: atom_id res chain seq x y z
N MET A 1 -1.56 8.63 -26.61
CA MET A 1 -1.31 8.66 -25.15
C MET A 1 -0.07 7.82 -24.90
N THR A 2 0.88 8.31 -24.11
CA THR A 2 2.04 7.51 -23.69
C THR A 2 1.55 6.50 -22.66
N ASN A 3 1.89 5.23 -22.84
CA ASN A 3 1.69 4.23 -21.80
C ASN A 3 2.67 4.53 -20.66
N THR A 4 2.16 4.98 -19.52
CA THR A 4 2.99 5.36 -18.37
C THR A 4 3.84 4.19 -17.90
N ASP A 5 3.34 2.96 -18.02
CA ASP A 5 4.04 1.74 -17.59
C ASP A 5 5.32 1.49 -18.37
N GLU A 6 5.44 2.01 -19.60
CA GLU A 6 6.62 1.86 -20.46
C GLU A 6 7.65 2.99 -20.28
N ILE A 7 7.31 4.05 -19.52
CA ILE A 7 8.25 5.13 -19.25
C ILE A 7 9.37 4.59 -18.37
N SER A 8 10.61 4.79 -18.81
CA SER A 8 11.80 4.24 -18.15
C SER A 8 12.75 5.32 -17.63
N ASP A 9 13.43 4.99 -16.52
CA ASP A 9 14.57 5.75 -15.98
C ASP A 9 15.92 5.33 -16.57
N GLY A 10 15.92 4.39 -17.54
CA GLY A 10 17.11 3.80 -18.16
C GLY A 10 17.54 2.46 -17.56
N PHE A 11 16.98 2.07 -16.41
CA PHE A 11 17.23 0.78 -15.75
C PHE A 11 15.94 -0.02 -15.56
N HIS A 12 14.86 0.65 -15.18
CA HIS A 12 13.55 0.09 -15.00
C HIS A 12 12.49 0.95 -15.70
N THR A 13 11.38 0.32 -16.05
CA THR A 13 10.14 0.99 -16.41
C THR A 13 9.34 1.34 -15.15
N PHE A 14 8.41 2.29 -15.24
CA PHE A 14 7.51 2.56 -14.12
C PHE A 14 6.68 1.33 -13.76
N GLY A 15 6.24 0.53 -14.74
CA GLY A 15 5.53 -0.73 -14.48
C GLY A 15 6.34 -1.66 -13.58
N GLU A 16 7.60 -1.91 -13.91
CA GLU A 16 8.51 -2.73 -13.09
C GLU A 16 8.73 -2.16 -11.68
N LEU A 17 8.90 -0.84 -11.56
CA LEU A 17 9.07 -0.18 -10.26
C LEU A 17 7.79 -0.27 -9.40
N TYR A 18 6.61 -0.16 -10.01
CA TYR A 18 5.32 -0.32 -9.32
C TYR A 18 5.11 -1.77 -8.86
N GLU A 19 5.50 -2.76 -9.67
CA GLU A 19 5.48 -4.18 -9.32
C GLU A 19 6.40 -4.46 -8.13
N TYR A 20 7.66 -4.04 -8.17
CA TYR A 20 8.58 -4.24 -7.04
C TYR A 20 8.09 -3.55 -5.77
N ARG A 21 7.59 -2.32 -5.87
CA ARG A 21 7.02 -1.60 -4.73
C ARG A 21 5.87 -2.38 -4.10
N MET A 22 4.98 -2.94 -4.92
CA MET A 22 3.88 -3.77 -4.44
C MET A 22 4.39 -5.02 -3.72
N LEU A 23 5.32 -5.77 -4.34
CA LEU A 23 5.87 -6.99 -3.75
C LEU A 23 6.60 -6.71 -2.44
N TYR A 24 7.42 -5.66 -2.37
CA TYR A 24 8.05 -5.24 -1.12
C TYR A 24 7.04 -4.84 -0.05
N HIS A 25 5.94 -4.17 -0.42
CA HIS A 25 4.87 -3.86 0.52
C HIS A 25 4.16 -5.12 1.02
N ALA A 26 3.83 -6.08 0.14
CA ALA A 26 3.24 -7.36 0.54
C ALA A 26 4.16 -8.14 1.51
N HIS A 27 5.47 -8.16 1.25
CA HIS A 27 6.45 -8.74 2.18
C HIS A 27 6.49 -7.99 3.52
N ALA A 28 6.47 -6.65 3.51
CA ALA A 28 6.45 -5.85 4.73
C ALA A 28 5.17 -6.07 5.56
N VAL A 29 4.02 -6.15 4.90
CA VAL A 29 2.72 -6.47 5.52
C VAL A 29 2.79 -7.78 6.29
N ARG A 30 3.37 -8.83 5.71
CA ARG A 30 3.55 -10.12 6.40
C ARG A 30 4.38 -9.97 7.68
N ALA A 31 5.46 -9.19 7.62
CA ALA A 31 6.29 -8.93 8.80
C ALA A 31 5.54 -8.10 9.85
N TRP A 32 4.81 -7.07 9.47
CA TRP A 32 4.04 -6.23 10.38
C TRP A 32 2.90 -6.98 11.07
N VAL A 33 2.21 -7.87 10.35
CA VAL A 33 1.22 -8.79 10.93
C VAL A 33 1.88 -9.69 11.99
N GLN A 34 3.06 -10.24 11.72
CA GLN A 34 3.81 -11.06 12.68
C GLN A 34 4.27 -10.26 13.91
N LEU A 35 4.57 -8.98 13.75
CA LEU A 35 4.89 -8.06 14.85
C LEU A 35 3.64 -7.60 15.64
N GLY A 36 2.44 -7.99 15.20
CA GLY A 36 1.18 -7.60 15.83
C GLY A 36 0.79 -6.14 15.57
N TRP A 37 1.35 -5.51 14.52
CA TRP A 37 0.95 -4.16 14.15
C TRP A 37 -0.41 -4.17 13.46
N PRO A 38 -1.25 -3.13 13.63
CA PRO A 38 -2.51 -3.04 12.92
C PRO A 38 -2.26 -2.93 11.42
N VAL A 39 -2.71 -3.94 10.67
CA VAL A 39 -2.68 -3.97 9.20
C VAL A 39 -4.02 -4.47 8.71
N SER A 40 -4.52 -3.91 7.62
CA SER A 40 -5.77 -4.37 7.00
C SER A 40 -5.80 -4.08 5.51
N LYS A 41 -6.60 -4.86 4.78
CA LYS A 41 -6.99 -4.58 3.39
C LYS A 41 -8.50 -4.41 3.25
N SER A 42 -8.93 -3.57 2.32
CA SER A 42 -10.35 -3.23 2.11
C SER A 42 -10.64 -2.84 0.67
N TRP A 43 -11.79 -3.24 0.16
CA TRP A 43 -12.34 -2.77 -1.13
C TRP A 43 -12.93 -1.35 -1.05
N ARG A 44 -13.18 -0.85 0.16
CA ARG A 44 -13.80 0.46 0.43
C ARG A 44 -12.86 1.37 1.21
N HIS A 45 -12.91 2.65 0.88
CA HIS A 45 -12.38 3.70 1.73
C HIS A 45 -13.17 3.80 3.04
N HIS A 46 -12.69 4.60 4.00
CA HIS A 46 -13.34 4.76 5.30
C HIS A 46 -14.78 5.26 5.20
N ASP A 47 -15.09 6.10 4.21
CA ASP A 47 -16.44 6.64 3.98
C ASP A 47 -17.44 5.59 3.45
N GLY A 48 -16.99 4.37 3.17
CA GLY A 48 -17.80 3.28 2.63
C GLY A 48 -17.83 3.24 1.11
N GLU A 49 -17.26 4.21 0.41
CA GLU A 49 -17.20 4.19 -1.05
C GLU A 49 -16.17 3.17 -1.56
N LEU A 50 -16.45 2.55 -2.70
CA LEU A 50 -15.49 1.65 -3.35
C LEU A 50 -14.25 2.43 -3.77
N CYS A 51 -13.06 1.85 -3.55
CA CYS A 51 -11.82 2.48 -3.98
C CYS A 51 -11.87 2.79 -5.48
N PHE A 52 -11.81 4.09 -5.81
CA PHE A 52 -11.88 4.62 -7.17
C PHE A 52 -13.11 4.16 -7.99
N GLY A 53 -14.24 3.88 -7.32
CA GLY A 53 -15.46 3.39 -7.98
C GLY A 53 -15.47 1.89 -8.25
N GLY A 54 -14.47 1.13 -7.78
CA GLY A 54 -14.38 -0.32 -7.89
C GLY A 54 -13.17 -0.80 -8.72
N GLY A 55 -12.87 -2.09 -8.61
CA GLY A 55 -11.70 -2.72 -9.27
C GLY A 55 -10.37 -2.46 -8.58
N TRP A 56 -10.38 -1.79 -7.42
CA TRP A 56 -9.21 -1.48 -6.61
C TRP A 56 -9.48 -1.77 -5.15
N PHE A 57 -8.40 -2.01 -4.40
CA PHE A 57 -8.43 -2.10 -2.95
C PHE A 57 -7.34 -1.24 -2.32
N ILE A 58 -7.46 -0.99 -1.03
CA ILE A 58 -6.45 -0.32 -0.22
C ILE A 58 -5.86 -1.28 0.80
N VAL A 59 -4.55 -1.20 1.02
CA VAL A 59 -3.85 -1.82 2.14
C VAL A 59 -3.32 -0.71 3.03
N ALA A 60 -3.63 -0.77 4.32
CA ALA A 60 -3.21 0.21 5.30
C ALA A 60 -2.55 -0.48 6.51
N ALA A 61 -1.42 0.07 6.95
CA ALA A 61 -0.72 -0.33 8.16
C ALA A 61 -0.54 0.86 9.09
N GLN A 62 -0.72 0.65 10.39
CA GLN A 62 -0.41 1.63 11.44
C GLN A 62 0.96 1.30 12.02
N LEU A 63 2.00 2.01 11.56
CA LEU A 63 3.34 1.89 12.11
C LEU A 63 3.45 2.73 13.40
N PRO A 64 4.46 2.50 14.26
CA PRO A 64 4.74 3.37 15.40
C PRO A 64 4.92 4.85 15.03
N ALA A 65 5.46 5.12 13.83
CA ALA A 65 5.68 6.46 13.32
C ALA A 65 4.47 7.10 12.61
N GLY A 66 3.39 6.35 12.39
CA GLY A 66 2.21 6.82 11.65
C GLY A 66 1.70 5.80 10.62
N GLN A 67 0.61 6.16 9.94
CA GLN A 67 -0.02 5.30 8.94
C GLN A 67 0.81 5.21 7.65
N VAL A 68 0.78 4.09 6.96
CA VAL A 68 1.15 4.00 5.55
C VAL A 68 0.04 3.27 4.81
N SER A 69 -0.26 3.71 3.60
CA SER A 69 -1.29 3.05 2.80
C SER A 69 -1.05 3.18 1.30
N ASN A 70 -1.47 2.16 0.55
CA ASN A 70 -1.42 2.16 -0.91
C ASN A 70 -2.64 1.47 -1.49
N HIS A 71 -3.02 1.88 -2.70
CA HIS A 71 -4.05 1.23 -3.51
C HIS A 71 -3.43 0.30 -4.55
N TYR A 72 -4.14 -0.80 -4.83
CA TYR A 72 -3.75 -1.85 -5.78
C TYR A 72 -4.96 -2.32 -6.60
N PRO A 73 -4.76 -2.79 -7.84
CA PRO A 73 -5.84 -3.35 -8.65
C PRO A 73 -6.31 -4.69 -8.09
N ALA A 74 -7.57 -5.05 -8.34
CA ALA A 74 -8.21 -6.24 -7.76
C ALA A 74 -7.46 -7.55 -7.99
N ASP A 75 -6.75 -7.69 -9.11
CA ASP A 75 -6.00 -8.89 -9.48
C ASP A 75 -4.88 -9.22 -8.47
N ASP A 76 -4.40 -8.22 -7.72
CA ASP A 76 -3.34 -8.36 -6.72
C ASP A 76 -3.86 -8.66 -5.30
N TRP A 77 -5.17 -8.83 -5.12
CA TRP A 77 -5.80 -8.99 -3.79
C TRP A 77 -5.18 -10.11 -2.95
N GLU A 78 -4.87 -11.24 -3.59
CA GLU A 78 -4.34 -12.45 -2.95
C GLU A 78 -2.85 -12.33 -2.58
N LEU A 79 -2.13 -11.30 -3.05
CA LEU A 79 -0.74 -11.07 -2.67
C LEU A 79 -0.60 -10.57 -1.22
N PHE A 80 -1.65 -9.95 -0.68
CA PHE A 80 -1.66 -9.37 0.65
C PHE A 80 -2.34 -10.30 1.66
N ASP A 81 -1.53 -10.97 2.48
CA ASP A 81 -1.95 -11.82 3.59
C ASP A 81 -2.08 -10.99 4.88
N CYS A 82 -3.21 -10.30 5.02
CA CYS A 82 -3.57 -9.51 6.18
C CYS A 82 -5.09 -9.48 6.39
N PRO A 83 -5.59 -9.08 7.58
CA PRO A 83 -7.01 -9.01 7.87
C PRO A 83 -7.81 -8.19 6.85
N GLU A 84 -8.92 -8.76 6.39
CA GLU A 84 -9.90 -8.07 5.55
C GLU A 84 -10.89 -7.31 6.44
N VAL A 85 -11.17 -6.06 6.09
CA VAL A 85 -12.14 -5.21 6.80
C VAL A 85 -13.14 -4.62 5.83
N GLU A 86 -14.33 -4.27 6.31
CA GLU A 86 -15.41 -3.72 5.47
C GLU A 86 -15.04 -2.35 4.89
N VAL A 87 -14.42 -1.50 5.71
CA VAL A 87 -13.94 -0.15 5.34
C VAL A 87 -12.52 0.05 5.84
N SER A 88 -11.72 0.78 5.08
CA SER A 88 -10.34 1.06 5.48
C SER A 88 -10.29 1.91 6.76
N PRO A 89 -9.18 1.86 7.53
CA PRO A 89 -8.90 2.86 8.56
C PRO A 89 -8.99 4.28 8.00
N LEU A 90 -9.28 5.25 8.87
CA LEU A 90 -9.38 6.66 8.48
C LEU A 90 -8.00 7.11 7.98
N TRP A 91 -7.97 7.72 6.80
CA TRP A 91 -6.73 8.27 6.27
C TRP A 91 -6.29 9.46 7.13
N ASP A 92 -5.03 9.43 7.58
CA ASP A 92 -4.47 10.46 8.46
C ASP A 92 -3.96 11.70 7.71
N GLY A 93 -4.17 11.77 6.39
CA GLY A 93 -3.76 12.90 5.56
C GLY A 93 -2.32 12.84 5.06
N HIS A 94 -1.60 11.74 5.26
CA HIS A 94 -0.18 11.65 4.89
C HIS A 94 0.06 11.76 3.38
N THR A 95 1.12 12.48 3.04
CA THR A 95 1.72 12.54 1.72
C THR A 95 2.64 11.34 1.47
N PRO A 96 3.02 11.05 0.20
CA PRO A 96 4.03 10.05 -0.11
C PRO A 96 5.39 10.30 0.58
N SER A 97 5.77 11.57 0.79
CA SER A 97 7.02 11.92 1.50
C SER A 97 6.95 11.50 2.97
N GLU A 98 5.84 11.78 3.64
CA GLU A 98 5.64 11.39 5.03
C GLU A 98 5.58 9.87 5.18
N ALA A 99 4.92 9.16 4.26
CA ALA A 99 4.94 7.69 4.24
C ALA A 99 6.38 7.15 4.10
N ALA A 100 7.19 7.72 3.20
CA ALA A 100 8.59 7.32 3.02
C ALA A 100 9.44 7.62 4.27
N GLU A 101 9.22 8.75 4.94
CA GLU A 101 9.89 9.09 6.20
C GLU A 101 9.50 8.13 7.32
N ARG A 102 8.22 7.77 7.43
CA ARG A 102 7.73 6.79 8.39
C ARG A 102 8.40 5.44 8.16
N LEU A 103 8.45 4.95 6.93
CA LEU A 103 9.17 3.71 6.59
C LEU A 103 10.66 3.80 6.94
N ARG A 104 11.32 4.91 6.59
CA ARG A 104 12.74 5.13 6.89
C ARG A 104 13.01 5.10 8.40
N SER A 105 12.12 5.66 9.21
CA SER A 105 12.26 5.65 10.67
C SER A 105 12.21 4.25 11.30
N GLN A 106 11.67 3.25 10.58
CA GLN A 106 11.61 1.86 11.03
C GLN A 106 12.85 1.05 10.65
N LEU A 107 13.69 1.58 9.76
CA LEU A 107 14.97 0.97 9.42
C LEU A 107 15.99 1.47 10.44
N GLY A 108 16.67 0.54 11.12
CA GLY A 108 17.66 0.86 12.15
C GLY A 108 18.71 1.88 11.67
N SER A 109 19.27 2.62 12.62
CA SER A 109 20.46 3.47 12.39
C SER A 109 21.70 2.62 12.13
#